data_AF-A0A1V3XKB9-F1
#
_entry.id   AF-A0A1V3XKB9-F1
#
_cell.length_a   1.000
_cell.length_b   1.000
_cell.length_c   1.000
_cell.angle_alpha   90.00
_cell.angle_beta   90.00
_cell.angle_gamma   90.00
#
_symmetry.space_group_name_H-M   'P 1'
#
loop_
_entity.id
_entity.type
_entity.pdbx_description
1 polymer ?
#
loop_
_entity_poly.entity_id
_entity_poly.type
_entity_poly.pdbx_seq_one_letter_code
_entity_poly.pdbx_strand_id
1 'polypeptide(L)'
;MTLDISGNVGRCGDFYVAGAGDQLLSLTINGDTTVQSSPAKPPVPDGLSSVPQALMPKVQVGIEPHSFSDTARAVELMVGLQRTSSIPIDTAVTSPQQAIDSSIPAIVIAADGWNHPDIVLPVSAGPTGPITINAFGSDGKPTKLTLDPTLRFASLQTVFNRGRSLLIATSNGASAQLDDLLRWLDADSSRWPSVKGVALVAVPGQDPVTVDRLGMPGPVAASESHSDWGWLWWFGGAWAVLAVAGAAVIVLRSRRGRLRG
;
A
#
# COMPACT_ATOMS: atom_id res chain seq x y z
N MET A 1 -10.75 37.61 2.85
CA MET A 1 -10.02 36.42 3.35
C MET A 1 -8.67 36.90 3.85
N THR A 2 -8.39 36.75 5.13
CA THR A 2 -7.12 37.16 5.75
C THR A 2 -6.58 35.95 6.50
N LEU A 3 -5.41 35.47 6.09
CA LEU A 3 -4.64 34.49 6.86
C LEU A 3 -3.74 35.28 7.79
N ASP A 4 -4.06 35.27 9.09
CA ASP A 4 -3.25 35.93 10.09
C ASP A 4 -2.46 34.88 10.89
N ILE A 5 -1.18 35.14 11.04
CA ILE A 5 -0.21 34.22 11.64
C ILE A 5 0.24 34.87 12.94
N SER A 6 -0.30 34.40 14.06
CA SER A 6 0.12 34.85 15.38
C SER A 6 0.53 33.65 16.23
N GLY A 7 1.66 33.77 16.93
CA GLY A 7 2.23 32.71 17.75
C GLY A 7 2.29 33.10 19.23
N ASN A 8 1.75 32.25 20.10
CA ASN A 8 2.27 31.97 21.45
C ASN A 8 1.58 30.69 22.02
N VAL A 9 2.34 29.92 22.78
CA VAL A 9 2.16 28.49 23.12
C VAL A 9 1.24 28.20 24.32
N GLY A 10 0.51 27.08 24.27
CA GLY A 10 -0.25 26.51 25.40
C GLY A 10 -0.62 25.04 25.19
N ARG A 11 -0.42 24.20 26.23
CA ARG A 11 -0.39 22.72 26.21
C ARG A 11 -1.63 21.99 25.66
N CYS A 12 -1.33 20.81 25.09
CA CYS A 12 -2.17 19.66 24.73
C CYS A 12 -3.21 19.90 23.62
N GLY A 13 -2.74 19.75 22.38
CA GLY A 13 -3.57 19.72 21.18
C GLY A 13 -2.88 20.22 19.91
N ASP A 14 -1.54 20.32 19.89
CA ASP A 14 -0.81 20.94 18.79
C ASP A 14 -0.97 20.15 17.48
N PHE A 15 -1.83 20.68 16.60
CA PHE A 15 -1.95 20.28 15.21
C PHE A 15 -0.80 20.91 14.42
N TYR A 16 0.05 20.08 13.84
CA TYR A 16 1.19 20.49 13.02
C TYR A 16 0.84 20.50 11.51
N VAL A 17 1.64 21.27 10.75
CA VAL A 17 1.88 21.30 9.28
C VAL A 17 1.28 22.54 8.57
N ALA A 18 1.98 23.36 7.75
CA ALA A 18 3.31 23.32 7.13
C ALA A 18 4.02 24.70 7.11
N GLY A 19 5.32 24.73 7.41
CA GLY A 19 6.21 25.90 7.33
C GLY A 19 7.41 25.76 8.28
N ALA A 20 8.46 26.57 8.09
CA ALA A 20 9.59 26.63 9.03
C ALA A 20 9.18 27.37 10.32
N GLY A 21 8.46 26.68 11.21
CA GLY A 21 8.04 27.18 12.52
C GLY A 21 6.66 26.68 12.96
N ASP A 22 6.49 26.50 14.27
CA ASP A 22 5.25 26.10 14.93
C ASP A 22 4.22 27.25 14.88
N GLN A 23 3.42 27.32 13.83
CA GLN A 23 2.38 28.34 13.67
C GLN A 23 0.99 27.70 13.64
N LEU A 24 0.11 28.19 14.52
CA LEU A 24 -1.30 27.79 14.58
C LEU A 24 -2.04 28.46 13.41
N LEU A 25 -2.70 27.68 12.55
CA LEU A 25 -3.55 28.23 11.48
C LEU A 25 -4.94 28.56 12.04
N SER A 26 -5.28 29.85 12.14
CA SER A 26 -6.64 30.30 12.46
C SER A 26 -7.40 30.62 11.17
N LEU A 27 -8.47 29.87 10.89
CA LEU A 27 -9.40 30.14 9.78
C LEU A 27 -10.62 30.90 10.31
N THR A 28 -10.70 32.20 10.03
CA THR A 28 -11.89 33.01 10.34
C THR A 28 -12.86 32.98 9.15
N ILE A 29 -14.01 32.34 9.34
CA ILE A 29 -15.09 32.26 8.34
C ILE A 29 -16.08 33.41 8.61
N ASN A 30 -16.19 34.36 7.69
CA ASN A 30 -17.18 35.43 7.77
C ASN A 30 -18.52 34.97 7.17
N GLY A 31 -19.63 35.59 7.56
CA GLY A 31 -21.00 35.19 7.16
C GLY A 31 -21.32 35.28 5.66
N ASP A 32 -20.42 35.87 4.87
CA ASP A 32 -20.44 35.99 3.41
C ASP A 32 -19.56 34.94 2.70
N THR A 33 -18.90 34.05 3.45
CA THR A 33 -17.96 33.07 2.91
C THR A 33 -18.65 31.71 2.66
N THR A 34 -18.54 31.20 1.44
CA THR A 34 -18.94 29.82 1.12
C THR A 34 -17.76 28.88 1.28
N VAL A 35 -17.83 27.95 2.23
CA VAL A 35 -16.83 26.86 2.35
C VAL A 35 -17.26 25.69 1.47
N GLN A 36 -16.46 25.41 0.45
CA GLN A 36 -16.62 24.21 -0.38
C GLN A 36 -15.56 23.20 0.02
N SER A 37 -15.99 22.07 0.58
CA SER A 37 -15.13 20.94 0.89
C SER A 37 -15.37 19.83 -0.12
N SER A 38 -14.29 19.28 -0.69
CA SER A 38 -14.34 18.09 -1.53
C SER A 38 -13.32 17.06 -1.03
N PRO A 39 -13.65 15.76 -1.04
CA PRO A 39 -12.69 14.72 -0.70
C PRO A 39 -11.52 14.71 -1.67
N ALA A 40 -10.30 14.61 -1.15
CA ALA A 40 -9.11 14.42 -1.97
C ALA A 40 -9.12 13.03 -2.63
N LYS A 41 -8.79 12.97 -3.93
CA LYS A 41 -8.69 11.74 -4.73
C LYS A 41 -7.35 11.73 -5.47
N PRO A 42 -6.32 11.01 -5.01
CA PRO A 42 -6.27 10.14 -3.82
C PRO A 42 -6.26 10.92 -2.49
N PRO A 43 -6.47 10.24 -1.34
CA PRO A 43 -6.35 10.85 -0.01
C PRO A 43 -4.98 11.49 0.25
N VAL A 44 -4.97 12.55 1.06
CA VAL A 44 -3.76 13.25 1.52
C VAL A 44 -3.84 13.40 3.04
N PRO A 45 -2.86 12.90 3.82
CA PRO A 45 -1.68 12.16 3.38
C PRO A 45 -2.06 10.80 2.77
N ASP A 46 -1.19 10.24 1.93
CA ASP A 46 -1.43 8.93 1.33
C ASP A 46 -1.20 7.79 2.34
N GLY A 47 -1.74 6.60 2.05
CA GLY A 47 -1.46 5.39 2.81
C GLY A 47 -2.35 5.17 4.05
N LEU A 48 -1.83 4.37 4.99
CA LEU A 48 -2.48 3.95 6.23
C LEU A 48 -2.89 5.13 7.12
N SER A 49 -2.13 6.24 7.08
CA SER A 49 -2.41 7.45 7.86
C SER A 49 -3.72 8.15 7.49
N SER A 50 -4.27 7.94 6.28
CA SER A 50 -5.54 8.53 5.86
C SER A 50 -6.70 7.55 5.85
N VAL A 51 -6.49 6.29 6.23
CA VAL A 51 -7.53 5.26 6.19
C VAL A 51 -8.77 5.65 6.99
N PRO A 52 -8.67 6.16 8.24
CA PRO A 52 -9.88 6.50 9.00
C PRO A 52 -10.77 7.49 8.25
N GLN A 53 -10.18 8.54 7.67
CA GLN A 53 -10.90 9.57 6.93
C GLN A 53 -11.32 9.10 5.53
N ALA A 54 -10.54 8.25 4.88
CA ALA A 54 -10.82 7.77 3.53
C ALA A 54 -11.90 6.68 3.47
N LEU A 55 -12.17 6.01 4.60
CA LEU A 55 -13.22 5.00 4.73
C LEU A 55 -14.57 5.59 5.19
N MET A 56 -14.63 6.90 5.41
CA MET A 56 -15.83 7.58 5.92
C MET A 56 -16.76 8.11 4.81
N PRO A 57 -18.07 8.27 5.11
CA PRO A 57 -18.74 7.85 6.33
C PRO A 57 -19.15 6.36 6.31
N LYS A 58 -19.19 5.74 5.12
CA LYS A 58 -19.62 4.36 4.89
C LYS A 58 -18.49 3.52 4.33
N VAL A 59 -18.29 2.35 4.94
CA VAL A 59 -17.32 1.35 4.50
C VAL A 59 -17.99 -0.01 4.29
N GLN A 60 -17.59 -0.72 3.25
CA GLN A 60 -17.94 -2.12 3.07
C GLN A 60 -16.85 -3.02 3.64
N VAL A 61 -17.24 -4.07 4.35
CA VAL A 61 -16.30 -5.06 4.90
C VAL A 61 -16.54 -6.39 4.18
N GLY A 62 -15.62 -6.73 3.28
CA GLY A 62 -15.61 -7.98 2.52
C GLY A 62 -15.01 -9.11 3.35
N ILE A 63 -15.83 -10.09 3.72
CA ILE A 63 -15.43 -11.30 4.45
C ILE A 63 -15.89 -12.55 3.71
N GLU A 64 -15.12 -13.63 3.79
CA GLU A 64 -15.51 -14.89 3.16
C GLU A 64 -16.79 -15.46 3.83
N PRO A 65 -17.73 -16.02 3.04
CA PRO A 65 -18.93 -16.63 3.58
C PRO A 65 -18.61 -17.73 4.60
N HIS A 66 -19.34 -17.75 5.71
CA HIS A 66 -19.18 -18.72 6.79
C HIS A 66 -17.78 -18.73 7.47
N SER A 67 -16.99 -17.66 7.31
CA SER A 67 -15.69 -17.50 7.97
C SER A 67 -15.82 -16.75 9.30
N PHE A 68 -15.89 -17.51 10.40
CA PHE A 68 -15.84 -16.92 11.74
C PHE A 68 -14.52 -16.19 12.00
N SER A 69 -13.41 -16.75 11.51
CA SER A 69 -12.09 -16.12 11.65
C SER A 69 -11.99 -14.78 10.93
N ASP A 70 -12.54 -14.66 9.71
CA ASP A 70 -12.53 -13.35 9.02
C ASP A 70 -13.49 -12.36 9.66
N THR A 71 -14.59 -12.85 10.25
CA THR A 71 -15.46 -12.01 11.07
C THR A 71 -14.72 -11.44 12.28
N ALA A 72 -13.92 -12.25 12.98
CA ALA A 72 -13.11 -11.78 14.10
C ALA A 72 -12.07 -10.73 13.66
N ARG A 73 -11.34 -11.00 12.58
CA ARG A 73 -10.37 -10.06 11.98
C ARG A 73 -11.03 -8.75 11.56
N ALA A 74 -12.25 -8.81 10.99
CA ALA A 74 -13.04 -7.65 10.62
C ALA A 74 -13.38 -6.80 11.85
N VAL A 75 -13.78 -7.42 12.95
CA VAL A 75 -14.08 -6.72 14.20
C VAL A 75 -12.82 -6.06 14.76
N GLU A 76 -11.68 -6.76 14.80
CA GLU A 76 -10.39 -6.19 15.27
C GLU A 76 -10.00 -4.96 14.44
N LEU A 77 -10.03 -5.08 13.11
CA LEU A 77 -9.74 -3.96 12.20
C LEU A 77 -10.70 -2.79 12.41
N MET A 78 -12.00 -3.05 12.46
CA MET A 78 -13.00 -1.98 12.63
C MET A 78 -12.90 -1.29 13.98
N VAL A 79 -12.65 -2.03 15.06
CA VAL A 79 -12.44 -1.47 16.40
C VAL A 79 -11.17 -0.62 16.42
N GLY A 80 -10.07 -1.12 15.84
CA GLY A 80 -8.82 -0.39 15.72
C GLY A 80 -8.96 0.92 14.93
N LEU A 81 -9.65 0.88 13.78
CA LEU A 81 -9.94 2.06 12.97
C LEU A 81 -10.91 3.03 13.64
N GLN A 82 -11.93 2.52 14.34
CA GLN A 82 -12.87 3.39 15.06
C GLN A 82 -12.19 4.18 16.18
N ARG A 83 -11.13 3.62 16.81
CA ARG A 83 -10.33 4.32 17.83
C ARG A 83 -9.52 5.48 17.25
N THR A 84 -9.21 5.45 15.96
CA THR A 84 -8.48 6.53 15.27
C THR A 84 -9.40 7.48 14.51
N SER A 85 -10.70 7.22 14.48
CA SER A 85 -11.72 8.08 13.88
C SER A 85 -12.44 8.92 14.93
N SER A 86 -12.64 10.21 14.63
CA SER A 86 -13.43 11.12 15.48
C SER A 86 -14.94 10.96 15.30
N ILE A 87 -15.40 10.21 14.29
CA ILE A 87 -16.83 9.92 14.07
C ILE A 87 -17.07 8.43 13.86
N PRO A 88 -18.30 7.94 14.13
CA PRO A 88 -18.66 6.55 13.84
C PRO A 88 -18.48 6.22 12.36
N ILE A 89 -17.82 5.10 12.08
CA ILE A 89 -17.72 4.54 10.73
C ILE A 89 -18.93 3.63 10.53
N ASP A 90 -19.77 3.94 9.55
CA ASP A 90 -20.93 3.12 9.18
C ASP A 90 -20.48 1.93 8.33
N THR A 91 -20.74 0.70 8.80
CA THR A 91 -20.21 -0.53 8.20
C THR A 91 -21.30 -1.38 7.57
N ALA A 92 -21.06 -1.86 6.34
CA ALA A 92 -21.88 -2.89 5.70
C ALA A 92 -21.03 -4.14 5.40
N VAL A 93 -21.41 -5.29 5.95
CA VAL A 93 -20.72 -6.56 5.70
C VAL A 93 -21.18 -7.14 4.37
N THR A 94 -20.23 -7.62 3.57
CA THR A 94 -20.44 -8.13 2.21
C THR A 94 -19.41 -9.22 1.88
N SER A 95 -19.43 -9.78 0.67
CA SER A 95 -18.36 -10.68 0.21
C SER A 95 -17.14 -9.90 -0.29
N PRO A 96 -15.93 -10.50 -0.35
CA PRO A 96 -14.74 -9.83 -0.85
C PRO A 96 -14.92 -9.28 -2.27
N GLN A 97 -15.50 -10.09 -3.15
CA GLN A 97 -15.77 -9.70 -4.53
C GLN A 97 -16.75 -8.52 -4.63
N GLN A 98 -17.83 -8.53 -3.84
CA GLN A 98 -18.79 -7.43 -3.83
C GLN A 98 -18.17 -6.11 -3.34
N ALA A 99 -17.31 -6.16 -2.33
CA ALA A 99 -16.54 -5.00 -1.86
C ALA A 99 -15.57 -4.45 -2.93
N ILE A 100 -14.94 -5.35 -3.70
CA ILE A 100 -14.01 -5.01 -4.80
C ILE A 100 -14.74 -4.42 -6.02
N ASP A 101 -15.96 -4.85 -6.30
CA ASP A 101 -16.71 -4.37 -7.47
C ASP A 101 -17.51 -3.11 -7.18
N SER A 102 -17.82 -2.85 -5.91
CA SER A 102 -18.53 -1.66 -5.43
C SER A 102 -17.76 -0.36 -5.69
N SER A 103 -18.44 0.79 -5.61
CA SER A 103 -17.83 2.12 -5.63
C SER A 103 -17.58 2.70 -4.24
N ILE A 104 -17.98 1.98 -3.18
CA ILE A 104 -17.85 2.39 -1.77
C ILE A 104 -16.44 2.02 -1.26
N PRO A 105 -15.77 2.85 -0.43
CA PRO A 105 -14.56 2.45 0.25
C PRO A 105 -14.74 1.12 0.96
N ALA A 106 -13.70 0.28 0.99
CA ALA A 106 -13.85 -1.06 1.54
C ALA A 106 -12.63 -1.57 2.30
N ILE A 107 -12.91 -2.44 3.26
CA ILE A 107 -11.95 -3.30 3.92
C ILE A 107 -12.16 -4.70 3.34
N VAL A 108 -11.12 -5.31 2.81
CA VAL A 108 -11.18 -6.66 2.25
C VAL A 108 -10.26 -7.57 3.03
N ILE A 109 -10.81 -8.65 3.56
CA ILE A 109 -10.06 -9.67 4.30
C ILE A 109 -9.83 -10.86 3.36
N ALA A 110 -8.56 -11.05 3.02
CA ALA A 110 -8.08 -12.11 2.15
C ALA A 110 -6.97 -12.87 2.89
N ALA A 111 -7.33 -13.45 4.05
CA ALA A 111 -6.39 -13.95 5.04
C ALA A 111 -5.50 -15.09 4.52
N ASP A 112 -5.97 -15.87 3.55
CA ASP A 112 -5.23 -17.01 2.99
C ASP A 112 -4.42 -16.67 1.73
N GLY A 113 -4.54 -15.44 1.22
CA GLY A 113 -3.87 -15.02 -0.02
C GLY A 113 -4.67 -14.01 -0.80
N TRP A 114 -3.97 -13.10 -1.48
CA TRP A 114 -4.58 -12.20 -2.45
C TRP A 114 -4.69 -12.87 -3.82
N ASN A 115 -5.90 -12.93 -4.38
CA ASN A 115 -6.20 -13.59 -5.65
C ASN A 115 -6.94 -12.69 -6.67
N HIS A 116 -6.96 -11.37 -6.46
CA HIS A 116 -7.62 -10.41 -7.34
C HIS A 116 -6.58 -9.65 -8.20
N PRO A 117 -6.29 -10.12 -9.43
CA PRO A 117 -5.20 -9.59 -10.24
C PRO A 117 -5.46 -8.17 -10.78
N ASP A 118 -6.71 -7.71 -10.75
CA ASP A 118 -7.12 -6.36 -11.17
C ASP A 118 -6.73 -5.28 -10.15
N ILE A 119 -6.31 -5.68 -8.95
CA ILE A 119 -5.82 -4.80 -7.89
C ILE A 119 -4.40 -5.23 -7.54
N VAL A 120 -3.43 -4.41 -7.96
CA VAL A 120 -2.02 -4.61 -7.63
C VAL A 120 -1.75 -4.14 -6.21
N LEU A 121 -1.30 -5.05 -5.35
CA LEU A 121 -0.91 -4.71 -3.99
C LEU A 121 0.47 -4.04 -3.94
N PRO A 122 0.65 -3.03 -3.08
CA PRO A 122 1.95 -2.39 -2.86
C PRO A 122 3.05 -3.40 -2.44
N VAL A 123 2.67 -4.42 -1.67
CA VAL A 123 3.52 -5.52 -1.22
C VAL A 123 2.91 -6.84 -1.66
N SER A 124 3.70 -7.63 -2.40
CA SER A 124 3.33 -8.98 -2.81
C SER A 124 4.60 -9.85 -2.90
N ALA A 125 4.46 -11.14 -2.60
CA ALA A 125 5.47 -12.12 -2.99
C ALA A 125 5.44 -12.27 -4.52
N GLY A 126 6.56 -11.98 -5.18
CA GLY A 126 6.67 -12.22 -6.62
C GLY A 126 6.55 -13.70 -6.95
N PRO A 127 6.20 -14.06 -8.20
CA PRO A 127 6.19 -15.45 -8.64
C PRO A 127 7.60 -16.05 -8.72
N THR A 128 8.65 -15.22 -8.79
CA THR A 128 10.04 -15.64 -8.93
C THR A 128 10.99 -14.77 -8.11
N GLY A 129 11.79 -15.44 -7.28
CA GLY A 129 12.91 -14.84 -6.55
C GLY A 129 12.53 -13.88 -5.42
N PRO A 130 13.47 -13.60 -4.51
CA PRO A 130 13.24 -12.66 -3.42
C PRO A 130 13.14 -11.21 -3.92
N ILE A 131 12.10 -10.50 -3.52
CA ILE A 131 11.94 -9.07 -3.79
C ILE A 131 12.42 -8.30 -2.56
N THR A 132 13.36 -7.38 -2.73
CA THR A 132 13.79 -6.49 -1.63
C THR A 132 13.15 -5.12 -1.78
N ILE A 133 12.43 -4.69 -0.75
CA ILE A 133 11.78 -3.38 -0.66
C ILE A 133 12.36 -2.58 0.51
N ASN A 134 12.41 -1.25 0.34
CA ASN A 134 12.78 -0.36 1.43
C ASN A 134 11.59 -0.25 2.39
N ALA A 135 11.85 -0.42 3.68
CA ALA A 135 10.85 -0.37 4.73
C ALA A 135 11.37 0.44 5.91
N PHE A 136 10.52 0.66 6.91
CA PHE A 136 10.88 1.27 8.18
C PHE A 136 10.50 0.32 9.31
N GLY A 137 11.40 0.14 10.26
CA GLY A 137 11.12 -0.61 11.48
C GLY A 137 10.08 0.10 12.34
N SER A 138 9.55 -0.62 13.34
CA SER A 138 8.64 -0.04 14.35
C SER A 138 9.27 1.12 15.14
N ASP A 139 10.60 1.22 15.16
CA ASP A 139 11.36 2.34 15.74
C ASP A 139 11.54 3.54 14.77
N GLY A 140 10.95 3.46 13.57
CA GLY A 140 11.05 4.47 12.53
C GLY A 140 12.37 4.48 11.76
N LYS A 141 13.29 3.53 12.01
CA LYS A 141 14.58 3.48 11.30
C LYS A 141 14.45 2.78 9.95
N PRO A 142 15.17 3.25 8.90
CA PRO A 142 15.20 2.56 7.62
C PRO A 142 15.69 1.12 7.74
N THR A 143 15.01 0.19 7.08
CA THR A 143 15.36 -1.22 6.99
C THR A 143 15.07 -1.76 5.59
N LYS A 144 15.51 -2.98 5.30
CA LYS A 144 15.21 -3.70 4.06
C LYS A 144 14.34 -4.89 4.39
N LEU A 145 13.23 -5.03 3.67
CA LEU A 145 12.39 -6.21 3.74
C LEU A 145 12.61 -7.04 2.49
N THR A 146 13.07 -8.28 2.68
CA THR A 146 13.25 -9.25 1.60
C THR A 146 12.11 -10.26 1.64
N LEU A 147 11.29 -10.25 0.60
CA LEU A 147 10.11 -11.09 0.43
C LEU A 147 10.44 -12.24 -0.52
N ASP A 148 10.75 -13.39 0.05
CA ASP A 148 10.87 -14.65 -0.70
C ASP A 148 9.46 -15.21 -0.97
N PRO A 149 9.19 -15.82 -2.14
CA PRO A 149 7.90 -16.46 -2.42
C PRO A 149 7.49 -17.51 -1.37
N THR A 150 8.47 -18.17 -0.74
CA THR A 150 8.25 -19.16 0.33
C THR A 150 8.11 -18.54 1.71
N LEU A 151 8.44 -17.26 1.87
CA LEU A 151 8.32 -16.55 3.14
C LEU A 151 6.84 -16.35 3.45
N ARG A 152 6.42 -16.89 4.59
CA ARG A 152 5.12 -16.60 5.16
C ARG A 152 5.16 -15.21 5.80
N PHE A 153 4.28 -14.33 5.34
CA PHE A 153 4.10 -12.99 5.93
C PHE A 153 2.63 -12.62 5.88
N ALA A 154 2.25 -11.66 6.72
CA ALA A 154 0.96 -10.98 6.64
C ALA A 154 1.16 -9.50 6.38
N SER A 155 0.15 -8.86 5.83
CA SER A 155 0.20 -7.45 5.52
C SER A 155 -1.17 -6.78 5.62
N LEU A 156 -1.15 -5.54 6.10
CA LEU A 156 -2.26 -4.62 6.04
C LEU A 156 -1.86 -3.50 5.07
N GLN A 157 -2.59 -3.34 3.97
CA GLN A 157 -2.15 -2.47 2.87
C GLN A 157 -3.28 -1.59 2.37
N THR A 158 -2.94 -0.40 1.92
CA THR A 158 -3.90 0.53 1.32
C THR A 158 -3.71 0.61 -0.17
N VAL A 159 -4.81 0.57 -0.92
CA VAL A 159 -4.82 0.79 -2.36
C VAL A 159 -5.85 1.85 -2.70
N PHE A 160 -5.47 2.80 -3.55
CA PHE A 160 -6.44 3.68 -4.18
C PHE A 160 -6.80 3.12 -5.56
N ASN A 161 -8.01 2.59 -5.69
CA ASN A 161 -8.48 1.92 -6.91
C ASN A 161 -9.82 2.54 -7.34
N ARG A 162 -10.02 2.78 -8.64
CA ARG A 162 -11.29 3.32 -9.20
C ARG A 162 -11.87 4.52 -8.42
N GLY A 163 -11.02 5.42 -7.93
CA GLY A 163 -11.44 6.65 -7.24
C GLY A 163 -11.86 6.48 -5.78
N ARG A 164 -11.55 5.35 -5.14
CA ARG A 164 -11.85 5.05 -3.73
C ARG A 164 -10.67 4.33 -3.04
N SER A 165 -10.68 4.37 -1.71
CA SER A 165 -9.69 3.68 -0.88
C SER A 165 -10.14 2.27 -0.52
N LEU A 166 -9.20 1.34 -0.60
CA LEU A 166 -9.31 -0.03 -0.15
C LEU A 166 -8.27 -0.28 0.93
N LEU A 167 -8.68 -0.89 2.04
CA LEU A 167 -7.78 -1.46 3.04
C LEU A 167 -7.82 -2.99 2.88
N ILE A 168 -6.67 -3.59 2.63
CA ILE A 168 -6.57 -5.01 2.30
C ILE A 168 -5.76 -5.68 3.41
N ALA A 169 -6.39 -6.61 4.12
CA ALA A 169 -5.77 -7.44 5.12
C ALA A 169 -5.53 -8.82 4.51
N THR A 170 -4.26 -9.17 4.29
CA THR A 170 -3.91 -10.40 3.56
C THR A 170 -2.65 -11.05 4.08
N SER A 171 -2.37 -12.26 3.62
CA SER A 171 -1.13 -12.98 3.92
C SER A 171 -0.61 -13.75 2.70
N ASN A 172 0.64 -14.21 2.75
CA ASN A 172 1.16 -15.17 1.80
C ASN A 172 0.89 -16.61 2.27
N GLY A 173 -0.39 -17.00 2.34
CA GLY A 173 -0.83 -18.32 2.78
C GLY A 173 -0.51 -18.66 4.24
N ALA A 174 -0.51 -17.65 5.12
CA ALA A 174 -0.31 -17.77 6.56
C ALA A 174 -1.27 -16.85 7.32
N SER A 175 -2.54 -17.23 7.39
CA SER A 175 -3.59 -16.46 8.07
C SER A 175 -3.32 -16.25 9.57
N ALA A 176 -2.65 -17.19 10.24
CA ALA A 176 -2.20 -16.99 11.62
C ALA A 176 -1.25 -15.79 11.79
N GLN A 177 -0.41 -15.50 10.79
CA GLN A 177 0.48 -14.34 10.82
C GLN A 177 -0.31 -13.03 10.71
N LEU A 178 -1.48 -13.06 10.07
CA LEU A 178 -2.39 -11.91 10.03
C LEU A 178 -3.02 -11.70 11.40
N ASP A 179 -3.44 -12.77 12.07
CA ASP A 179 -3.96 -12.68 13.45
C ASP A 179 -2.91 -12.12 14.42
N ASP A 180 -1.64 -12.52 14.26
CA ASP A 180 -0.54 -11.98 15.06
C ASP A 180 -0.28 -10.50 14.77
N LEU A 181 -0.39 -10.09 13.49
CA LEU A 181 -0.27 -8.68 13.09
C LEU A 181 -1.40 -7.82 13.69
N LEU A 182 -2.65 -8.28 13.62
CA LEU A 182 -3.78 -7.55 14.19
C LEU A 182 -3.69 -7.49 15.72
N ARG A 183 -3.30 -8.59 16.37
CA ARG A 183 -3.07 -8.61 17.81
C ARG A 183 -1.92 -7.68 18.21
N TRP A 184 -0.87 -7.59 17.40
CA TRP A 184 0.20 -6.61 17.62
C TRP A 184 -0.34 -5.19 17.51
N LEU A 185 -1.17 -4.87 16.50
CA LEU A 185 -1.78 -3.54 16.40
C LEU A 185 -2.64 -3.20 17.63
N ASP A 186 -3.40 -4.16 18.14
CA ASP A 186 -4.33 -3.97 19.25
C ASP A 186 -3.69 -4.01 20.64
N ALA A 187 -2.50 -4.59 20.77
CA ALA A 187 -1.77 -4.68 22.04
C ALA A 187 -1.38 -3.31 22.61
N ASP A 188 -1.26 -2.30 21.75
CA ASP A 188 -0.98 -0.92 22.17
C ASP A 188 -1.78 0.08 21.32
N SER A 189 -2.67 0.83 21.98
CA SER A 189 -3.52 1.83 21.35
C SER A 189 -2.76 2.92 20.58
N SER A 190 -1.48 3.16 20.87
CA SER A 190 -0.68 4.12 20.10
C SER A 190 -0.18 3.57 18.76
N ARG A 191 -0.27 2.25 18.51
CA ARG A 191 0.23 1.63 17.26
C ARG A 191 -0.59 2.04 16.06
N TRP A 192 -1.91 1.87 16.11
CA TRP A 192 -2.84 2.28 15.05
C TRP A 192 -2.59 3.70 14.49
N PRO A 193 -2.53 4.77 15.30
CA PRO A 193 -2.24 6.12 14.80
C PRO A 193 -0.78 6.34 14.39
N SER A 194 0.15 5.48 14.83
CA SER A 194 1.58 5.61 14.50
C SER A 194 1.98 4.98 13.17
N VAL A 195 1.15 4.07 12.63
CA VAL A 195 1.41 3.35 11.38
C VAL A 195 1.33 4.31 10.19
N LYS A 196 2.44 4.38 9.45
CA LYS A 196 2.62 5.24 8.28
C LYS A 196 2.90 4.39 7.04
N GLY A 197 2.82 5.02 5.86
CA GLY A 197 3.10 4.36 4.60
C GLY A 197 1.89 3.61 4.03
N VAL A 198 2.10 2.90 2.92
CA VAL A 198 1.02 2.23 2.17
C VAL A 198 0.82 0.77 2.55
N ALA A 199 1.74 0.20 3.32
CA ALA A 199 1.64 -1.17 3.82
C ALA A 199 2.34 -1.32 5.18
N LEU A 200 1.75 -2.15 6.04
CA LEU A 200 2.36 -2.68 7.25
C LEU A 200 2.52 -4.19 7.06
N VAL A 201 3.73 -4.71 7.23
CA VAL A 201 4.07 -6.10 6.92
C VAL A 201 4.65 -6.77 8.15
N ALA A 202 4.12 -7.95 8.49
CA ALA A 202 4.61 -8.78 9.58
C ALA A 202 5.20 -10.08 9.02
N VAL A 203 6.41 -10.39 9.50
CA VAL A 203 7.13 -11.63 9.23
C VAL A 203 7.31 -12.35 10.56
N PRO A 204 7.25 -13.70 10.61
CA PRO A 204 7.42 -14.46 11.85
C PRO A 204 8.66 -14.06 12.65
N GLY A 205 8.49 -13.83 13.95
CA GLY A 205 9.58 -13.56 14.89
C GLY A 205 10.25 -12.19 14.78
N GLN A 206 9.65 -11.24 14.06
CA GLN A 206 10.12 -9.86 13.94
C GLN A 206 8.97 -8.88 14.20
N ASP A 207 9.30 -7.67 14.65
CA ASP A 207 8.31 -6.59 14.71
C ASP A 207 7.84 -6.20 13.30
N PRO A 208 6.56 -5.81 13.14
CA PRO A 208 6.06 -5.32 11.86
C PRO A 208 6.84 -4.11 11.34
N VAL A 209 6.96 -4.06 10.01
CA VAL A 209 7.65 -2.98 9.28
C VAL A 209 6.68 -2.27 8.36
N THR A 210 6.84 -0.96 8.21
CA THR A 210 6.02 -0.14 7.30
C THR A 210 6.73 0.07 5.97
N VAL A 211 5.98 0.10 4.88
CA VAL A 211 6.50 0.36 3.53
C VAL A 211 5.87 1.63 2.99
N ASP A 212 6.70 2.57 2.57
CA ASP A 212 6.26 3.81 1.93
C ASP A 212 6.13 3.65 0.41
N ARG A 213 5.20 4.41 -0.20
CA ARG A 213 5.03 4.43 -1.66
C ARG A 213 6.31 4.85 -2.39
N LEU A 214 7.09 5.76 -1.81
CA LEU A 214 8.35 6.24 -2.38
C LEU A 214 9.50 5.21 -2.29
N GLY A 215 9.35 4.19 -1.43
CA GLY A 215 10.30 3.09 -1.28
C GLY A 215 10.08 1.94 -2.26
N MET A 216 9.03 2.01 -3.10
CA MET A 216 8.70 1.01 -4.11
C MET A 216 9.35 1.37 -5.46
N PRO A 217 9.85 0.39 -6.22
CA PRO A 217 10.16 0.62 -7.63
C PRO A 217 8.89 1.14 -8.32
N GLY A 218 8.94 2.36 -8.86
CA GLY A 218 7.79 2.96 -9.53
C GLY A 218 7.31 2.13 -10.72
N PRO A 219 6.04 2.30 -11.17
CA PRO A 219 5.60 1.72 -12.43
C PRO A 219 6.49 2.29 -13.55
N VAL A 220 7.10 1.42 -14.33
CA VAL A 220 7.64 1.84 -15.63
C VAL A 220 6.47 2.42 -16.41
N ALA A 221 6.56 3.70 -16.78
CA ALA A 221 5.57 4.33 -17.63
C ALA A 221 5.48 3.52 -18.93
N ALA A 222 4.38 2.80 -19.11
CA ALA A 222 4.04 2.24 -20.40
C ALA A 222 3.73 3.45 -21.29
N SER A 223 4.63 3.76 -22.22
CA SER A 223 4.34 4.71 -23.30
C SER A 223 3.06 4.24 -23.99
N GLU A 224 2.05 5.10 -24.03
CA GLU A 224 0.85 4.88 -24.83
C GLU A 224 1.25 4.67 -26.29
N SER A 225 1.16 3.43 -26.76
CA SER A 225 1.08 3.13 -28.18
C SER A 225 -0.31 2.57 -28.43
N HIS A 226 -1.11 3.36 -29.14
CA HIS A 226 -2.41 2.98 -29.64
C HIS A 226 -2.35 1.72 -30.54
N SER A 227 -3.44 0.95 -30.47
CA SER A 227 -3.98 0.02 -31.47
C SER A 227 -3.30 -1.32 -31.75
N ASP A 228 -4.14 -2.33 -31.54
CA ASP A 228 -4.25 -3.64 -32.19
C ASP A 228 -3.24 -4.76 -31.93
N TRP A 229 -3.79 -5.85 -31.36
CA TRP A 229 -3.37 -7.24 -31.49
C TRP A 229 -1.88 -7.56 -31.25
N GLY A 230 -1.53 -7.75 -29.98
CA GLY A 230 -0.29 -8.43 -29.61
C GLY A 230 -0.37 -8.99 -28.20
N TRP A 231 -0.70 -10.27 -28.04
CA TRP A 231 -0.70 -10.95 -26.73
C TRP A 231 0.62 -11.72 -26.46
N LEU A 232 1.71 -11.40 -27.16
CA LEU A 232 2.92 -12.24 -27.28
C LEU A 232 4.27 -11.60 -26.87
N TRP A 233 4.30 -10.53 -26.09
CA TRP A 233 5.52 -9.73 -25.87
C TRP A 233 6.24 -10.01 -24.54
N TRP A 234 5.83 -11.00 -23.76
CA TRP A 234 6.43 -11.29 -22.45
C TRP A 234 7.71 -12.14 -22.50
N PHE A 235 8.23 -12.49 -23.69
CA PHE A 235 9.48 -13.25 -23.86
C PHE A 235 10.77 -12.39 -23.91
N GLY A 236 10.76 -11.21 -23.30
CA GLY A 236 11.90 -10.29 -23.28
C GLY A 236 12.93 -10.59 -22.19
N GLY A 237 13.55 -11.78 -22.19
CA GLY A 237 14.51 -12.15 -21.15
C GLY A 237 15.45 -13.31 -21.46
N ALA A 238 15.75 -13.59 -22.74
CA ALA A 238 16.66 -14.68 -23.10
C ALA A 238 17.47 -14.48 -24.40
N TRP A 239 17.66 -13.24 -24.86
CA TRP A 239 18.39 -12.97 -26.12
C TRP A 239 19.61 -12.03 -26.02
N ALA A 240 20.10 -11.75 -24.80
CA ALA A 240 21.33 -11.00 -24.62
C ALA A 240 22.63 -11.86 -24.65
N VAL A 241 22.52 -13.20 -24.70
CA VAL A 241 23.69 -14.09 -24.70
C VAL A 241 24.07 -14.61 -26.10
N LEU A 242 23.16 -14.55 -27.08
CA LEU A 242 23.45 -15.02 -28.45
C LEU A 242 24.09 -13.96 -29.38
N ALA A 243 23.98 -12.67 -29.05
CA ALA A 243 24.62 -11.61 -29.86
C ALA A 243 26.14 -11.53 -29.66
N VAL A 244 26.66 -11.88 -28.47
CA VAL A 244 28.10 -11.84 -28.18
C VAL A 244 28.81 -13.10 -28.72
N ALA A 245 28.14 -14.26 -28.72
CA ALA A 245 28.70 -15.49 -29.28
C ALA A 245 28.78 -15.45 -30.83
N GLY A 246 27.81 -14.82 -31.51
CA GLY A 246 27.80 -14.68 -32.97
C GLY A 246 28.91 -13.77 -33.51
N ALA A 247 29.17 -12.64 -32.84
CA ALA A 247 30.22 -11.70 -33.25
C ALA A 247 31.64 -12.28 -33.07
N ALA A 248 31.86 -13.09 -32.02
CA ALA A 248 33.16 -13.72 -31.77
C ALA A 248 33.55 -14.74 -32.84
N VAL A 249 32.60 -15.52 -33.37
CA VAL A 249 32.88 -16.55 -34.39
C VAL A 249 33.22 -15.93 -35.74
N ILE A 250 32.62 -14.80 -36.11
CA ILE A 250 32.88 -14.11 -37.39
C ILE A 250 34.26 -13.45 -37.38
N VAL A 251 34.70 -12.86 -36.26
CA VAL A 251 36.02 -12.23 -36.15
C VAL A 251 37.15 -13.27 -36.07
N LEU A 252 36.90 -14.46 -35.48
CA LEU A 252 37.89 -15.54 -35.44
C LEU A 252 38.06 -16.26 -36.78
N ARG A 253 37.02 -16.31 -37.63
CA ARG A 253 37.11 -16.91 -38.99
C ARG A 253 37.84 -16.03 -40.00
N SER A 254 37.71 -14.70 -39.90
CA SER A 254 38.39 -13.77 -40.82
C SER A 254 39.90 -13.66 -40.59
N ARG A 255 40.39 -13.96 -39.38
CA ARG A 255 41.83 -13.98 -39.06
C ARG A 255 42.57 -15.24 -39.50
N ARG A 256 41.88 -16.37 -39.73
CA ARG A 256 42.51 -17.63 -40.18
C ARG A 256 42.61 -17.78 -41.70
N GLY A 257 42.00 -16.89 -42.49
CA GLY A 257 42.07 -16.88 -43.95
C GLY A 257 43.21 -16.05 -44.58
N ARG A 258 44.04 -15.36 -43.78
CA ARG A 258 45.12 -14.48 -44.26
C ARG A 258 46.54 -15.00 -44.04
N LEU A 259 46.71 -16.30 -43.77
CA LEU A 259 48.02 -16.95 -43.60
C LEU A 259 48.23 -18.14 -44.56
N ARG A 260 47.45 -18.23 -45.63
CA ARG A 260 47.72 -19.09 -46.79
C ARG A 260 47.39 -18.30 -48.06
N GLY A 261 48.38 -17.54 -48.50
CA GLY A 261 48.45 -16.79 -49.75
C GLY A 261 49.89 -16.35 -49.90
#